data_AF-A0A2S9GML4-F1
#
_entry.id   AF-A0A2S9GML4-F1
#
_cell.length_a   1.000
_cell.length_b   1.000
_cell.length_c   1.000
_cell.angle_alpha   90.00
_cell.angle_beta   90.00
_cell.angle_gamma   90.00
#
_symmetry.space_group_name_H-M   'P 1'
#
loop_
_entity.id
_entity.type
_entity.pdbx_description
1 polymer ?
#
loop_
_entity_poly.entity_id
_entity_poly.type
_entity_poly.pdbx_seq_one_letter_code
_entity_poly.pdbx_strand_id
1 'polypeptide(L)' 'RTRFGYVEDVAGDEPVQHVTYYEAEAYAAWAGARLPTEVEWEKACAWDPDTRSRRRFPWGAEEPTACVANLGGEALRPAP' A
#
# COMPACT_ATOMS: atom_id res chain seq x y z
N ARG A 1 20.06 3.17 1.74
CA ARG A 1 19.26 2.58 2.84
C ARG A 1 19.82 1.23 3.22
N THR A 2 19.47 0.72 4.40
CA THR A 2 19.82 -0.66 4.82
C THR A 2 18.58 -1.54 4.79
N ARG A 3 18.60 -2.62 4.00
CA ARG A 3 17.51 -3.59 3.86
C ARG A 3 18.05 -4.97 4.19
N PHE A 4 17.53 -5.62 5.24
CA PHE A 4 17.97 -6.95 5.69
C PHE A 4 19.51 -7.11 5.81
N GLY A 5 20.20 -6.05 6.25
CA GLY A 5 21.68 -6.04 6.38
C GLY A 5 22.45 -5.63 5.12
N TYR A 6 21.76 -5.47 3.97
CA TYR A 6 22.36 -5.00 2.73
C TYR A 6 22.24 -3.48 2.60
N VAL A 7 23.36 -2.83 2.28
CA VAL A 7 23.38 -1.39 1.95
C VAL A 7 23.12 -1.24 0.46
N GLU A 8 22.04 -0.55 0.11
CA GLU A 8 21.61 -0.31 -1.27
C GLU A 8 21.17 1.14 -1.45
N ASP A 9 21.19 1.64 -2.69
CA ASP A 9 20.61 2.95 -3.03
C ASP A 9 19.09 2.96 -2.81
N VAL A 10 18.55 4.15 -2.56
CA VAL A 10 17.10 4.32 -2.38
C VAL A 10 16.45 4.46 -3.75
N ALA A 11 15.63 3.49 -4.13
CA ALA A 11 14.78 3.58 -5.32
C ALA A 11 13.72 4.67 -5.12
N GLY A 12 13.63 5.62 -6.06
CA GLY A 12 12.77 6.80 -5.94
C GLY A 12 11.28 6.55 -6.21
N ASP A 13 10.96 5.40 -6.80
CA ASP A 13 9.63 4.94 -7.18
C ASP A 13 9.05 3.89 -6.23
N GLU A 14 9.86 3.33 -5.33
CA GLU A 14 9.36 2.38 -4.34
C GLU A 14 8.55 3.08 -3.22
N PRO A 15 7.48 2.45 -2.72
CA PRO A 15 6.79 2.89 -1.50
C PRO A 15 7.77 3.09 -0.34
N VAL A 16 7.71 4.27 0.28
CA VAL A 16 8.49 4.58 1.48
C VAL A 16 8.12 3.63 2.62
N GLN A 17 9.12 3.16 3.37
CA GLN A 17 8.96 2.25 4.50
C GLN A 17 9.64 2.81 5.76
N HIS A 18 9.37 2.19 6.91
CA HIS A 18 9.95 2.55 8.21
C HIS A 18 9.64 3.98 8.68
N VAL A 19 8.46 4.48 8.34
CA VAL A 19 7.91 5.73 8.87
C VAL A 19 6.88 5.43 9.94
N THR A 20 6.81 6.28 10.96
CA THR A 20 5.80 6.26 12.00
C THR A 20 4.49 6.89 11.50
N TYR A 21 3.40 6.68 12.25
CA TYR A 21 2.13 7.35 11.99
C TYR A 21 2.29 8.89 11.99
N TYR A 22 3.03 9.44 12.94
CA TYR A 22 3.23 10.89 13.05
C TYR A 22 4.00 11.47 11.84
N GLU A 23 5.00 10.75 11.34
CA GLU A 23 5.71 11.15 10.13
C GLU A 23 4.80 11.09 8.89
N ALA A 24 3.98 10.04 8.78
CA ALA A 24 3.02 9.92 7.68
C ALA A 24 1.96 11.04 7.72
N GLU A 25 1.44 11.38 8.90
CA GLU A 25 0.50 12.48 9.09
C GLU A 25 1.13 13.84 8.79
N ALA A 26 2.34 14.10 9.28
CA ALA A 26 3.07 15.34 9.02
C ALA A 26 3.38 15.52 7.53
N TYR A 27 3.80 14.44 6.84
CA TYR A 27 4.01 14.44 5.41
C TYR A 27 2.72 14.73 4.64
N ALA A 28 1.61 14.06 5.00
CA ALA A 28 0.32 14.29 4.36
C ALA A 28 -0.11 15.76 4.51
N ALA A 29 0.04 16.34 5.71
CA ALA A 29 -0.29 17.74 5.95
C ALA A 29 0.60 18.70 5.14
N TRP A 30 1.92 18.46 5.08
CA TRP A 30 2.84 19.24 4.24
C TRP A 30 2.46 19.18 2.76
N ALA A 31 2.01 18.03 2.28
CA ALA A 31 1.54 17.82 0.91
C ALA A 31 0.13 18.41 0.64
N GLY A 32 -0.52 19.05 1.62
CA GLY A 32 -1.88 19.57 1.49
C GLY A 32 -2.97 18.49 1.49
N ALA A 33 -2.66 17.30 2.00
CA ALA A 33 -3.54 16.14 2.11
C ALA A 33 -3.77 15.74 3.58
N ARG A 34 -4.40 14.58 3.80
CA ARG A 34 -4.53 13.93 5.12
C ARG A 34 -4.47 12.42 4.97
N LEU A 35 -4.24 11.71 6.08
CA LEU A 35 -4.40 10.26 6.09
C LEU A 35 -5.89 9.88 5.92
N PRO A 36 -6.18 8.78 5.21
CA PRO A 36 -7.53 8.24 5.16
C PRO A 36 -7.88 7.63 6.52
N THR A 37 -9.17 7.70 6.86
CA THR A 37 -9.72 6.85 7.92
C THR A 37 -9.74 5.38 7.45
N GLU A 38 -9.81 4.43 8.37
CA GLU A 38 -9.95 3.01 8.04
C GLU A 38 -11.18 2.74 7.17
N VAL A 39 -12.30 3.42 7.45
CA VAL A 39 -13.55 3.26 6.68
C VAL A 39 -13.40 3.77 5.24
N GLU A 40 -12.74 4.91 5.05
CA GLU A 40 -12.45 5.42 3.71
C GLU A 40 -11.52 4.49 2.95
N TRP A 41 -10.50 3.97 3.64
CA TRP A 41 -9.54 3.04 3.05
C TRP A 41 -10.21 1.74 2.62
N GLU A 42 -11.04 1.13 3.47
CA GLU A 42 -11.77 -0.09 3.13
C GLU A 42 -12.75 0.12 1.97
N LYS A 43 -13.47 1.26 1.98
CA LYS A 43 -14.38 1.59 0.87
C LYS A 43 -13.61 1.74 -0.44
N ALA A 44 -12.47 2.45 -0.44
CA ALA A 44 -11.64 2.59 -1.64
C ALA A 44 -11.08 1.24 -2.12
N CYS A 45 -10.77 0.33 -1.19
CA CYS A 45 -10.19 -0.98 -1.46
C CYS A 45 -11.20 -1.99 -2.03
N ALA A 46 -12.39 -2.09 -1.43
CA ALA A 46 -13.30 -3.21 -1.64
C ALA A 46 -14.65 -2.85 -2.26
N TRP A 47 -15.06 -1.59 -2.29
CA TRP A 47 -16.37 -1.20 -2.82
C TRP A 47 -16.36 -1.02 -4.33
N ASP A 48 -17.27 -1.69 -5.02
CA ASP A 48 -17.53 -1.51 -6.45
C ASP A 48 -18.69 -0.51 -6.64
N PRO A 49 -18.44 0.67 -7.26
CA PRO A 49 -19.49 1.67 -7.47
C PRO A 49 -20.52 1.25 -8.53
N ASP A 50 -20.16 0.38 -9.47
CA ASP A 50 -21.01 -0.03 -10.59
C ASP A 50 -21.99 -1.13 -10.15
N THR A 51 -21.47 -2.15 -9.45
CA THR A 51 -22.31 -3.23 -8.91
C THR A 51 -22.89 -2.90 -7.54
N ARG A 52 -22.45 -1.80 -6.92
CA ARG A 52 -22.84 -1.36 -5.57
C ARG A 52 -22.71 -2.48 -4.54
N SER A 53 -21.59 -3.19 -4.58
CA SER A 53 -21.33 -4.34 -3.72
C SER A 53 -19.87 -4.39 -3.29
N ARG A 54 -19.59 -5.20 -2.27
CA ARG A 54 -18.23 -5.44 -1.78
C ARG A 54 -17.59 -6.57 -2.59
N ARG A 55 -16.37 -6.35 -3.10
CA ARG A 55 -15.50 -7.37 -3.67
C ARG A 55 -14.71 -8.09 -2.56
N ARG A 56 -14.30 -9.34 -2.81
CA ARG A 56 -13.49 -10.10 -1.83
C ARG A 56 -12.08 -9.53 -1.70
N PHE A 57 -11.49 -9.18 -2.83
CA PHE A 57 -10.23 -8.48 -3.00
C PHE A 57 -10.42 -7.29 -3.95
N PRO A 58 -9.49 -6.32 -4.01
CA PRO A 58 -9.63 -5.15 -4.90
C PRO A 58 -9.88 -5.53 -6.37
N TRP A 59 -9.28 -6.63 -6.82
CA TRP A 59 -9.38 -7.17 -8.18
C TRP A 59 -10.53 -8.16 -8.40
N GLY A 60 -11.35 -8.46 -7.38
CA GLY A 60 -12.50 -9.35 -7.53
C GLY A 60 -12.50 -10.52 -6.53
N ALA A 61 -12.81 -11.72 -7.01
CA ALA A 61 -12.97 -12.92 -6.18
C ALA A 61 -11.84 -13.96 -6.34
N GLU A 62 -10.97 -13.79 -7.33
CA GLU A 62 -9.83 -14.67 -7.57
C GLU A 62 -8.81 -14.58 -6.44
N GLU A 63 -8.22 -15.73 -6.08
CA GLU A 63 -7.22 -15.81 -5.02
C GLU A 63 -5.96 -14.99 -5.39
N PRO A 64 -5.27 -14.38 -4.40
CA PRO A 64 -4.09 -13.59 -4.66
C PRO A 64 -3.00 -14.42 -5.36
N THR A 65 -2.41 -13.84 -6.40
CA THR A 65 -1.25 -14.40 -7.09
C THR A 65 -0.18 -13.31 -7.24
N ALA A 66 1.05 -13.72 -7.58
CA ALA A 66 2.17 -12.79 -7.73
C ALA A 66 1.98 -11.74 -8.83
N CYS A 67 1.05 -11.93 -9.78
CA CYS A 67 0.76 -10.94 -10.82
C CYS A 67 -0.18 -9.82 -10.36
N VAL A 68 -0.93 -10.02 -9.26
CA VAL A 68 -1.89 -9.02 -8.75
C VAL A 68 -1.49 -8.44 -7.40
N ALA A 69 -0.62 -9.11 -6.65
CA ALA A 69 -0.12 -8.61 -5.37
C ALA A 69 1.27 -9.16 -5.03
N ASN A 70 2.11 -8.30 -4.43
CA ASN A 70 3.37 -8.71 -3.83
C ASN A 70 3.11 -9.13 -2.36
N LEU A 71 2.93 -10.42 -2.15
CA LEU A 71 2.65 -11.03 -0.84
C LEU A 71 3.60 -12.21 -0.58
N GLY A 72 3.60 -12.75 0.64
CA GLY A 72 4.40 -13.95 1.00
C GLY A 72 5.90 -13.69 1.22
N GLY A 73 6.38 -12.47 1.00
CA GLY A 73 7.77 -12.08 1.24
C GLY A 73 8.76 -12.56 0.17
N GLU A 74 8.28 -13.13 -0.93
CA GLU A 74 9.13 -13.67 -2.00
C GLU A 74 9.98 -12.59 -2.68
N ALA A 75 9.44 -11.38 -2.86
CA ALA A 75 10.18 -10.28 -3.48
C ALA A 75 11.25 -9.66 -2.56
N LEU A 76 11.11 -9.82 -1.23
CA LEU A 76 11.94 -9.14 -0.21
C LEU A 76 12.06 -7.61 -0.39
N ARG A 77 11.06 -7.00 -1.03
CA ARG A 77 10.96 -5.55 -1.29
C ARG A 77 9.49 -5.13 -1.44
N PRO A 78 9.16 -3.84 -1.29
CA PRO A 78 7.85 -3.28 -1.65
C PRO A 78 7.46 -3.61 -3.09
N ALA A 79 6.15 -3.60 -3.35
CA ALA A 79 5.68 -3.54 -4.73
C ALA A 79 6.20 -2.25 -5.41
N PRO A 80 6.61 -2.29 -6.68
CA PRO A 80 6.88 -1.10 -7.45
C PRO A 80 5.60 -0.28 -7.70
#